data_AF-A0A8A4ZJ84-F1
#
_entry.id   AF-A0A8A4ZJ84-F1
#
_cell.length_a   1.000
_cell.length_b   1.000
_cell.length_c   1.000
_cell.angle_alpha   90.00
_cell.angle_beta   90.00
_cell.angle_gamma   90.00
#
_symmetry.space_group_name_H-M   'P 1'
#
loop_
_entity.id
_entity.type
_entity.pdbx_description
1 polymer ?
#
loop_
_entity_poly.entity_id
_entity_poly.type
_entity_poly.pdbx_seq_one_letter_code
_entity_poly.pdbx_strand_id
1 'polypeptide(L)'
;MGRSLECAEALERLSAFLDAEVDDADGDRIRAHLADCEPCLTEYDVEDHIKKLVRRSCRESAPVELHVRIRTQLTVLRTQYTAEQQQR
;
A
#
# COMPACT_ATOMS: atom_id res chain seq x y z
N MET A 1 -16.09 -26.37 -4.13
CA MET A 1 -16.41 -25.21 -4.99
C MET A 1 -15.17 -24.33 -4.97
N GLY A 2 -14.12 -24.63 -5.74
CA GLY A 2 -14.07 -24.54 -7.20
C GLY A 2 -13.24 -23.29 -7.53
N ARG A 3 -11.93 -23.34 -7.26
CA ARG A 3 -10.98 -22.22 -7.38
C ARG A 3 -10.91 -21.79 -8.85
N SER A 4 -11.64 -20.75 -9.22
CA SER A 4 -11.53 -20.12 -10.55
C SER A 4 -10.14 -19.50 -10.70
N LEU A 5 -9.62 -19.39 -11.92
CA LEU A 5 -8.35 -18.72 -12.21
C LEU A 5 -8.33 -17.29 -11.63
N GLU A 6 -9.46 -16.58 -11.75
CA GLU A 6 -9.66 -15.24 -11.19
C GLU A 6 -9.52 -15.22 -9.65
N CYS A 7 -10.05 -16.24 -8.96
CA CYS A 7 -9.90 -16.35 -7.51
C CYS A 7 -8.45 -16.64 -7.12
N ALA A 8 -7.75 -17.47 -7.90
CA ALA A 8 -6.34 -17.77 -7.64
C ALA A 8 -5.47 -16.51 -7.82
N GLU A 9 -5.70 -15.76 -8.90
CA GLU A 9 -4.99 -14.51 -9.17
C GLU A 9 -5.29 -13.43 -8.11
N ALA A 10 -6.57 -13.25 -7.76
CA ALA A 10 -6.98 -12.28 -6.74
C ALA A 10 -6.33 -12.60 -5.38
N LEU A 11 -6.30 -13.88 -4.97
CA LEU A 11 -5.67 -14.31 -3.72
C LEU A 11 -4.13 -14.19 -3.76
N GLU A 12 -3.49 -14.47 -4.90
CA GLU A 12 -2.04 -14.32 -5.04
C GLU A 12 -1.60 -12.85 -4.90
N ARG A 13 -2.41 -11.93 -5.41
CA ARG A 13 -2.13 -10.48 -5.43
C ARG A 13 -2.77 -9.71 -4.26
N LEU A 14 -3.52 -10.39 -3.39
CA LEU A 14 -4.32 -9.79 -2.31
C LEU A 14 -3.46 -8.96 -1.34
N SER A 15 -2.31 -9.52 -0.95
CA SER A 15 -1.39 -8.86 -0.03
C SER A 15 -0.81 -7.57 -0.62
N ALA A 16 -0.34 -7.60 -1.87
CA ALA A 16 0.16 -6.43 -2.60
C ALA A 16 -0.95 -5.38 -2.79
N PHE A 17 -2.17 -5.82 -3.10
CA PHE A 17 -3.34 -4.94 -3.18
C PHE A 17 -3.61 -4.21 -1.86
N LEU A 18 -3.57 -4.92 -0.73
CA LEU A 18 -3.74 -4.36 0.61
C LEU A 18 -2.64 -3.38 1.03
N ASP A 19 -1.44 -3.48 0.44
CA ASP A 19 -0.33 -2.54 0.65
C ASP A 19 -0.28 -1.41 -0.39
N ALA A 20 -1.25 -1.36 -1.31
CA ALA A 20 -1.29 -0.43 -2.44
C ALA A 20 -0.06 -0.53 -3.37
N GLU A 21 0.44 -1.75 -3.56
CA GLU A 21 1.58 -2.09 -4.41
C GLU A 21 1.19 -2.66 -5.79
N VAL A 22 -0.11 -2.64 -6.12
CA VAL A 22 -0.61 -3.00 -7.44
C VAL A 22 -0.92 -1.75 -8.26
N ASP A 23 -0.87 -1.86 -9.58
CA ASP A 23 -1.33 -0.79 -10.44
C ASP A 23 -2.85 -0.59 -10.38
N ASP A 24 -3.33 0.54 -10.90
CA ASP A 24 -4.75 0.91 -10.82
C ASP A 24 -5.65 -0.12 -11.53
N ALA A 25 -5.20 -0.68 -12.65
CA ALA A 25 -6.00 -1.61 -13.45
C ALA A 25 -6.14 -2.97 -12.75
N ASP A 26 -5.06 -3.51 -12.20
CA ASP A 26 -5.08 -4.72 -11.38
C ASP A 26 -5.88 -4.49 -10.08
N GLY A 27 -5.76 -3.30 -9.48
CA GLY A 27 -6.57 -2.91 -8.32
C GLY A 27 -8.07 -2.91 -8.62
N ASP A 28 -8.50 -2.40 -9.78
CA ASP A 28 -9.91 -2.41 -10.19
C ASP A 28 -10.44 -3.83 -10.43
N ARG A 29 -9.64 -4.71 -11.04
CA ARG A 29 -10.01 -6.12 -11.24
C ARG A 29 -10.23 -6.85 -9.93
N ILE A 30 -9.30 -6.68 -8.98
CA ILE A 30 -9.41 -7.30 -7.64
C ILE A 30 -10.65 -6.76 -6.93
N ARG A 31 -10.91 -5.44 -6.95
CA ARG A 31 -12.12 -4.84 -6.37
C ARG A 31 -13.41 -5.41 -6.97
N ALA A 32 -13.47 -5.53 -8.29
CA ALA A 32 -14.62 -6.12 -8.97
C ALA A 32 -14.82 -7.58 -8.56
N HIS A 33 -13.74 -8.36 -8.50
CA HIS A 33 -13.80 -9.75 -8.07
C HIS A 33 -14.30 -9.91 -6.63
N LEU A 34 -13.78 -9.11 -5.70
CA LEU A 34 -14.19 -9.13 -4.28
C LEU A 34 -15.66 -8.73 -4.09
N ALA A 35 -16.21 -7.88 -4.97
CA ALA A 35 -17.62 -7.49 -4.92
C ALA A 35 -18.56 -8.65 -5.30
N ASP A 36 -18.11 -9.55 -6.18
CA ASP A 36 -18.92 -10.66 -6.70
C ASP A 36 -18.56 -12.03 -6.08
N CYS A 37 -17.49 -12.12 -5.29
CA CYS A 37 -16.97 -13.38 -4.75
C CYS A 37 -16.83 -13.36 -3.22
N GLU A 38 -17.87 -13.82 -2.52
CA GLU A 38 -17.90 -13.92 -1.05
C GLU A 38 -16.73 -14.74 -0.43
N PRO A 39 -16.28 -15.86 -1.03
CA PRO A 39 -15.10 -16.57 -0.53
C PRO A 39 -13.82 -15.71 -0.54
N CYS A 40 -13.55 -14.97 -1.62
CA CYS A 40 -12.38 -14.12 -1.72
C CYS A 40 -12.50 -12.88 -0.82
N LEU A 41 -13.72 -12.35 -0.64
CA LEU A 41 -13.97 -11.28 0.33
C LEU A 41 -13.68 -11.74 1.77
N THR A 42 -14.02 -12.99 2.11
CA THR A 42 -13.70 -13.55 3.43
C THR A 42 -12.20 -13.62 3.67
N GLU A 43 -11.42 -14.05 2.68
CA GLU A 43 -9.94 -14.07 2.77
C GLU A 43 -9.36 -12.64 2.86
N TYR A 44 -9.92 -11.69 2.11
CA TYR A 44 -9.56 -10.26 2.23
C TYR A 44 -9.75 -9.74 3.65
N ASP A 45 -10.90 -9.99 4.27
CA ASP A 45 -11.20 -9.53 5.62
C ASP A 45 -10.23 -10.11 6.65
N VAL A 46 -9.82 -11.37 6.48
CA VAL A 46 -8.82 -12.01 7.35
C VAL A 46 -7.46 -11.32 7.21
N GLU A 47 -6.96 -11.14 5.99
CA GLU A 47 -5.67 -10.48 5.75
C GLU A 47 -5.65 -9.03 6.24
N ASP A 48 -6.70 -8.27 5.96
CA ASP A 48 -6.84 -6.88 6.42
C ASP A 48 -6.86 -6.81 7.97
N HIS A 49 -7.57 -7.74 8.62
CA HIS A 49 -7.59 -7.81 10.08
C HIS A 49 -6.21 -8.10 10.66
N ILE A 50 -5.46 -9.03 10.07
CA ILE A 50 -4.09 -9.35 10.47
C ILE A 50 -3.19 -8.12 10.29
N LYS A 51 -3.24 -7.45 9.13
CA LYS A 51 -2.45 -6.23 8.88
C LYS A 51 -2.79 -5.12 9.87
N LYS A 52 -4.07 -4.90 10.18
CA LYS A 52 -4.51 -3.95 11.22
C LYS A 52 -3.98 -4.31 12.60
N LEU A 53 -3.98 -5.60 12.97
CA LEU A 53 -3.44 -6.08 14.23
C LEU A 53 -1.93 -5.84 14.32
N VAL A 54 -1.18 -6.16 13.27
CA VAL A 54 0.28 -5.92 13.21
C VAL A 54 0.58 -4.43 13.31
N ARG A 55 -0.10 -3.58 12.53
CA ARG A 55 0.06 -2.11 12.58
C ARG A 55 -0.31 -1.50 13.94
N ARG A 56 -1.16 -2.17 14.72
CA ARG A 56 -1.50 -1.76 16.09
C ARG A 56 -0.40 -2.17 17.07
N SER A 57 0.09 -3.41 16.97
CA SER A 57 1.02 -4.01 17.94
C SER A 57 2.47 -3.58 17.72
N CYS A 58 2.87 -3.33 16.47
CA CYS A 58 4.24 -3.00 16.08
C CYS A 58 4.36 -1.51 15.72
N ARG A 59 4.11 -0.63 16.70
CA ARG A 59 4.28 0.83 16.54
C ARG A 59 5.59 1.27 17.15
N GLU A 60 6.69 1.04 16.44
CA GLU A 60 7.97 1.68 16.77
C GLU A 60 8.03 3.08 16.16
N SER A 61 8.46 4.05 16.96
CA SER A 61 8.70 5.39 16.45
C SER A 61 10.06 5.40 15.77
N ALA A 62 10.14 5.94 14.55
CA ALA A 62 11.42 6.10 13.89
C ALA A 62 12.38 6.97 14.73
N PRO A 63 13.70 6.69 14.73
CA PRO A 63 14.67 7.48 15.48
C PRO A 63 14.62 8.97 15.12
N VAL A 64 14.79 9.83 16.12
CA VAL A 64 14.70 11.30 15.95
C VAL A 64 15.75 11.80 14.96
N GLU A 65 16.94 11.19 14.97
CA GLU A 65 18.05 11.52 14.09
C GLU A 65 17.68 11.29 12.62
N LEU A 66 16.94 10.22 12.32
CA LEU A 66 16.45 9.93 10.97
C LEU A 66 15.42 10.98 10.54
N HIS A 67 14.49 11.34 11.43
CA HIS A 67 13.51 12.40 11.18
C HIS A 67 14.17 13.75 10.86
N VAL A 68 15.17 14.14 11.64
CA VAL A 68 15.93 15.38 11.42
C VAL A 68 16.64 15.33 10.07
N ARG A 69 17.36 14.23 9.78
CA ARG A 69 18.05 14.06 8.49
C ARG A 69 17.11 14.18 7.30
N ILE A 70 15.99 13.45 7.31
CA ILE A 70 15.00 13.47 6.20
C ILE A 70 14.46 14.89 6.00
N ARG A 71 14.03 15.58 7.06
CA ARG A 71 13.48 16.94 6.96
C ARG A 71 14.49 17.95 6.43
N THR A 72 15.75 17.85 6.86
CA THR A 72 16.82 18.70 6.36
C THR A 72 17.04 18.48 4.86
N GLN A 73 17.15 17.22 4.43
CA GLN A 73 17.34 16.90 3.01
C GLN A 73 16.16 17.37 2.15
N LEU A 74 14.92 17.15 2.59
CA LEU A 74 13.73 17.64 1.88
C LEU A 74 13.70 19.17 1.80
N THR A 75 14.14 19.87 2.84
CA THR A 75 14.22 21.34 2.83
C THR A 75 15.24 21.82 1.80
N VAL A 76 16.43 21.23 1.78
CA VAL A 76 17.49 21.56 0.81
C VAL A 76 17.01 21.33 -0.61
N LEU A 77 16.47 20.13 -0.90
CA LEU A 77 15.96 19.77 -2.23
C LEU A 77 14.86 20.72 -2.70
N ARG A 78 13.94 21.08 -1.80
CA ARG A 78 12.88 22.05 -2.10
C ARG A 78 13.44 23.42 -2.45
N THR A 79 14.40 23.93 -1.67
CA THR A 79 15.03 25.23 -1.94
C THR A 79 15.76 25.24 -3.28
N GLN A 80 16.50 24.17 -3.58
CA GLN A 80 17.20 24.00 -4.86
C GLN A 80 16.21 24.02 -6.03
N TYR A 81 15.17 23.19 -5.97
CA TYR A 81 14.13 23.17 -7.00
C TYR A 81 13.50 24.56 -7.19
N THR A 82 13.12 25.25 -6.12
CA THR A 82 12.51 26.60 -6.25
C THR A 82 13.47 27.65 -6.81
N ALA A 83 14.76 27.59 -6.47
CA ALA A 83 15.75 28.52 -6.99
C ALA A 83 16.02 28.28 -8.50
N GLU A 84 16.04 27.02 -8.93
CA GLU A 84 16.21 26.63 -10.33
C GLU A 84 14.99 27.00 -11.18
N GLN A 85 13.76 26.88 -10.65
CA GLN A 85 12.55 27.29 -11.35
C GLN A 85 12.42 28.82 -11.49
N GLN A 86 13.02 29.61 -10.59
CA GLN A 86 13.03 31.09 -10.69
C GLN A 86 13.99 31.62 -11.77
N GLN A 87 14.89 30.78 -12.28
CA GLN A 87 15.88 31.14 -13.30
C GLN A 87 15.48 30.71 -14.73
N ARG A 88 14.35 30.01 -14.87
CA ARG A 88 13.74 29.63 -16.15
C ARG A 88 12.59 30.57 -16.50
#